data_AF-A0A2D5XAI2-F1
#
_entry.id   AF-A0A2D5XAI2-F1
#
_cell.length_a   1.000
_cell.length_b   1.000
_cell.length_c   1.000
_cell.angle_alpha   90.00
_cell.angle_beta   90.00
_cell.angle_gamma   90.00
#
_symmetry.space_group_name_H-M   'P 1'
#
loop_
_entity.id
_entity.type
_entity.pdbx_description
1 polymer ?
#
loop_
_entity_poly.entity_id
_entity_poly.type
_entity_poly.pdbx_seq_one_letter_code
_entity_poly.pdbx_strand_id
1 'polypeptide(L)'
;MAGQRPRLSEVRFTVTDQSGFVKEPRLKGSFTNWDQVPMAEIGDGLWEHVQMVAPGTYEWGAVEPDGTEWGVWLPELAGNRVNLVVTVTMSLTVEGATSIFIGDGNIPRPTSGSFLEGLSPKDRAGLDEILRLLSRASMLNVLQVIISARAPLRFSRIQDLCAISATSLSRRLKELEKAGLVRRYSHNTIPLTVEYQATQVAFELEPTLRELYSWAIDNRESLRGP
;
A
#
# COMPACT_ATOMS: atom_id res chain seq x y z
N MET A 1 -11.34 39.08 -7.45
CA MET A 1 -10.92 38.69 -6.08
C MET A 1 -9.62 37.92 -6.20
N ALA A 2 -8.52 38.46 -5.66
CA ALA A 2 -7.23 37.77 -5.72
C ALA A 2 -7.28 36.55 -4.80
N GLY A 3 -7.20 35.34 -5.36
CA GLY A 3 -7.13 34.11 -4.59
C GLY A 3 -5.91 34.18 -3.66
N GLN A 4 -6.15 34.16 -2.36
CA GLN A 4 -5.11 34.14 -1.36
C GLN A 4 -4.23 32.91 -1.64
N ARG A 5 -2.94 33.13 -1.93
CA ARG A 5 -2.02 32.01 -2.18
C ARG A 5 -2.12 31.04 -1.00
N PRO A 6 -2.26 29.73 -1.26
CA PRO A 6 -2.35 28.76 -0.17
C PRO A 6 -1.12 28.91 0.71
N ARG A 7 -1.33 28.98 2.03
CA ARG A 7 -0.22 28.95 2.99
C ARG A 7 0.37 27.55 2.95
N LEU A 8 1.68 27.45 2.78
CA LEU A 8 2.41 26.19 2.69
C LEU A 8 3.43 26.14 3.83
N SER A 9 3.67 24.94 4.35
CA SER A 9 4.77 24.63 5.24
C SER A 9 5.87 23.89 4.47
N GLU A 10 7.12 24.14 4.83
CA GLU A 10 8.25 23.37 4.31
C GLU A 10 8.35 22.06 5.10
N VAL A 11 8.19 20.93 4.43
CA VAL A 11 8.31 19.60 5.04
C VAL A 11 9.52 18.90 4.45
N ARG A 12 10.45 18.52 5.33
CA ARG A 12 11.66 17.78 5.00
C ARG A 12 11.43 16.29 5.22
N PHE A 13 11.51 15.52 4.14
CA PHE A 13 11.39 14.07 4.17
C PHE A 13 12.76 13.42 4.02
N THR A 14 13.06 12.45 4.87
CA THR A 14 14.37 11.77 4.86
C THR A 14 14.26 10.25 4.79
N VAL A 15 15.22 9.63 4.12
CA VAL A 15 15.48 8.18 4.17
C VAL A 15 16.92 8.01 4.62
N THR A 16 17.11 7.28 5.72
CA THR A 16 18.44 6.87 6.19
C THR A 16 18.59 5.38 5.97
N ASP A 17 19.60 4.98 5.21
CA ASP A 17 19.93 3.58 4.93
C ASP A 17 21.30 3.23 5.51
N GLN A 18 21.31 2.40 6.56
CA GLN A 18 22.53 1.83 7.12
C GLN A 18 22.89 0.48 6.51
N SER A 19 21.99 -0.12 5.72
CA SER A 19 22.23 -1.39 5.04
C SER A 19 23.10 -1.23 3.77
N GLY A 20 23.09 -0.04 3.17
CA GLY A 20 23.83 0.29 1.96
C GLY A 20 23.22 -0.30 0.67
N PHE A 21 21.98 -0.81 0.74
CA PHE A 21 21.30 -1.40 -0.42
C PHE A 21 20.51 -0.38 -1.23
N VAL A 22 20.00 0.68 -0.61
CA VAL A 22 19.08 1.63 -1.23
C VAL A 22 19.80 2.57 -2.19
N LYS A 23 19.32 2.62 -3.44
CA LYS A 23 19.83 3.49 -4.51
C LYS A 23 18.76 4.43 -5.04
N GLU A 24 19.09 5.72 -5.09
CA GLU A 24 18.25 6.75 -5.71
C GLU A 24 16.76 6.71 -5.28
N PRO A 25 16.48 6.71 -3.96
CA PRO A 25 15.11 6.69 -3.46
C PRO A 25 14.31 7.89 -3.98
N ARG A 26 13.02 7.66 -4.20
CA ARG A 26 12.07 8.65 -4.68
C ARG A 26 10.94 8.81 -3.69
N LEU A 27 10.71 10.05 -3.25
CA LEU A 27 9.59 10.43 -2.43
C LEU A 27 8.29 10.28 -3.22
N LYS A 28 7.23 9.82 -2.58
CA LYS A 28 5.89 9.79 -3.17
C LYS A 28 4.83 9.91 -2.08
N GLY A 29 3.75 10.65 -2.33
CA GLY A 29 2.65 10.78 -1.38
C GLY A 29 1.42 11.45 -1.99
N SER A 30 0.34 11.56 -1.21
CA SER A 30 -0.89 12.20 -1.69
C SER A 30 -0.69 13.68 -2.04
N PHE A 31 0.30 14.36 -1.45
CA PHE A 31 0.69 15.74 -1.80
C PHE A 31 1.43 15.86 -3.14
N THR A 32 2.02 14.79 -3.67
CA THR A 32 2.60 14.73 -5.03
C THR A 32 1.63 14.11 -6.03
N ASN A 33 0.36 13.91 -5.67
CA ASN A 33 -0.58 13.10 -6.44
C ASN A 33 -0.01 11.69 -6.75
N TRP A 34 0.79 11.15 -5.83
CA TRP A 34 1.46 9.87 -6.00
C TRP A 34 2.45 9.84 -7.19
N ASP A 35 2.95 10.99 -7.65
CA ASP A 35 4.10 11.03 -8.56
C ASP A 35 5.40 10.79 -7.78
N GLN A 36 6.35 10.07 -8.40
CA GLN A 36 7.66 9.79 -7.81
C GLN A 36 8.60 10.98 -8.01
N VAL A 37 9.11 11.55 -6.91
CA VAL A 37 9.99 12.70 -6.92
C VAL A 37 11.37 12.30 -6.39
N PRO A 38 12.48 12.54 -7.11
CA PRO A 38 13.81 12.18 -6.65
C PRO A 38 14.18 12.80 -5.30
N MET A 39 14.83 12.01 -4.45
CA MET A 39 15.50 12.50 -3.24
C MET A 39 16.98 12.76 -3.55
N ALA A 40 17.55 13.82 -2.99
CA ALA A 40 18.95 14.15 -3.12
C ALA A 40 19.78 13.37 -2.09
N GLU A 41 20.92 12.81 -2.50
CA GLU A 41 21.88 12.19 -1.59
C GLU A 41 22.64 13.29 -0.83
N ILE A 42 22.60 13.24 0.49
CA ILE A 42 23.28 14.19 1.37
C ILE A 42 24.60 13.61 1.90
N GLY A 43 24.72 12.28 1.94
CA GLY A 43 25.91 11.53 2.38
C GLY A 43 25.58 10.49 3.46
N ASP A 44 26.47 9.52 3.67
CA ASP A 44 26.34 8.47 4.71
C ASP A 44 24.99 7.71 4.69
N GLY A 45 24.47 7.42 3.49
CA GLY A 45 23.18 6.74 3.32
C GLY A 45 21.95 7.60 3.65
N LEU A 46 22.12 8.91 3.87
CA LEU A 46 21.04 9.86 4.06
C LEU A 46 20.61 10.48 2.74
N TRP A 47 19.32 10.36 2.46
CA TRP A 47 18.63 10.96 1.32
C TRP A 47 17.57 11.94 1.82
N GLU A 48 17.37 13.03 1.07
CA GLU A 48 16.46 14.10 1.46
C GLU A 48 15.62 14.62 0.30
N HIS A 49 14.36 14.95 0.58
CA HIS A 49 13.55 15.80 -0.28
C HIS A 49 12.76 16.82 0.54
N VAL A 50 12.75 18.07 0.09
CA VAL A 50 12.00 19.17 0.70
C VAL A 50 10.78 19.50 -0.15
N GLN A 51 9.60 19.36 0.44
CA GLN A 51 8.33 19.59 -0.24
C GLN A 51 7.53 20.69 0.46
N MET A 52 6.96 21.61 -0.32
CA MET A 52 5.99 22.57 0.20
C MET A 52 4.62 21.90 0.27
N VAL A 53 4.04 21.83 1.47
CA VAL A 53 2.79 21.11 1.75
C VAL A 53 1.77 22.06 2.38
N ALA A 54 0.54 22.06 1.86
CA ALA A 54 -0.55 22.85 2.44
C ALA A 54 -1.06 22.21 3.74
N PRO A 55 -1.79 22.94 4.60
CA PRO A 55 -2.46 22.33 5.74
C PRO A 55 -3.38 21.17 5.34
N GLY A 56 -3.22 20.03 6.00
CA GLY A 56 -3.90 18.78 5.68
C GLY A 56 -3.16 17.56 6.24
N THR A 57 -3.77 16.39 6.11
CA THR A 57 -3.17 15.10 6.45
C THR A 57 -2.88 14.33 5.17
N TYR A 58 -1.66 13.86 5.04
CA TYR A 58 -1.14 13.25 3.83
C TYR A 58 -0.48 11.92 4.14
N GLU A 59 -0.70 10.95 3.23
CA GLU A 59 0.01 9.69 3.24
C GLU A 59 1.24 9.80 2.34
N TRP A 60 2.35 9.19 2.76
CA TRP A 60 3.60 9.24 2.02
C TRP A 60 4.51 8.04 2.30
N GLY A 61 5.57 7.94 1.51
CA GLY A 61 6.73 7.11 1.76
C GLY A 61 7.76 7.32 0.65
N ALA A 62 8.67 6.36 0.51
CA ALA A 62 9.70 6.39 -0.52
C ALA A 62 9.81 5.04 -1.22
N VAL A 63 10.17 5.08 -2.50
CA VAL A 63 10.45 3.90 -3.32
C VAL A 63 11.90 3.90 -3.78
N GLU A 64 12.55 2.74 -3.78
CA GLU A 64 13.75 2.50 -4.57
C GLU A 64 13.35 1.92 -5.93
N PRO A 65 13.74 2.54 -7.07
CA PRO A 65 13.47 1.96 -8.39
C PRO A 65 14.23 0.64 -8.59
N ASP A 66 13.51 -0.44 -8.91
CA ASP A 66 14.07 -1.77 -9.20
C ASP A 66 13.93 -2.19 -10.68
N GLY A 67 13.53 -1.24 -11.54
CA GLY A 67 13.23 -1.47 -12.95
C GLY A 67 11.79 -1.90 -13.23
N THR A 68 10.98 -2.16 -12.20
CA THR A 68 9.53 -2.30 -12.34
C THR A 68 8.84 -0.92 -12.31
N GLU A 69 7.56 -0.88 -12.68
CA GLU A 69 6.72 0.32 -12.56
C GLU A 69 6.58 0.79 -11.08
N TRP A 70 6.83 -0.09 -10.11
CA TRP A 70 6.43 0.09 -8.72
C TRP A 70 7.61 0.35 -7.76
N GLY A 71 8.77 -0.27 -7.99
CA GLY A 71 9.93 -0.17 -7.09
C GLY A 71 9.74 -0.89 -5.74
N VAL A 72 10.77 -0.83 -4.90
CA VAL A 72 10.77 -1.37 -3.53
C VAL A 72 10.24 -0.30 -2.57
N TRP A 73 9.19 -0.62 -1.79
CA TRP A 73 8.61 0.30 -0.81
C TRP A 73 9.44 0.36 0.46
N LEU A 74 10.15 1.47 0.67
CA LEU A 74 11.14 1.62 1.72
C LEU A 74 10.59 1.67 3.17
N PRO A 75 9.39 2.21 3.45
CA PRO A 75 8.81 2.13 4.79
C PRO A 75 8.69 0.68 5.32
N GLU A 76 8.49 -0.30 4.44
CA GLU A 76 8.41 -1.71 4.83
C GLU A 76 9.75 -2.23 5.38
N LEU A 77 10.86 -1.82 4.77
CA LEU A 77 12.22 -2.13 5.25
C LEU A 77 12.52 -1.47 6.60
N ALA A 78 11.85 -0.36 6.91
CA ALA A 78 11.89 0.30 8.20
C ALA A 78 10.88 -0.28 9.23
N GLY A 79 10.25 -1.42 8.93
CA GLY A 79 9.30 -2.09 9.81
C GLY A 79 7.89 -1.49 9.80
N ASN A 80 7.60 -0.53 8.92
CA ASN A 80 6.28 0.08 8.79
C ASN A 80 5.43 -0.72 7.81
N ARG A 81 4.29 -1.23 8.29
CA ARG A 81 3.33 -2.02 7.47
C ARG A 81 2.29 -1.16 6.74
N VAL A 82 2.35 0.16 6.95
CA VAL A 82 1.38 1.14 6.45
C VAL A 82 2.11 2.32 5.80
N ASN A 83 1.39 3.12 5.02
CA ASN A 83 1.92 4.39 4.54
C ASN A 83 2.21 5.29 5.75
N LEU A 84 3.29 6.05 5.68
CA LEU A 84 3.58 7.04 6.71
C LEU A 84 2.59 8.20 6.57
N VAL A 85 2.24 8.79 7.71
CA VAL A 85 1.31 9.93 7.74
C VAL A 85 2.05 11.15 8.24
N VAL A 86 1.87 12.25 7.53
CA VAL A 86 2.31 13.59 7.94
C VAL A 86 1.10 14.51 7.93
N THR A 87 0.98 15.33 8.97
CA THR A 87 -0.06 16.36 9.09
C THR A 87 0.61 17.72 9.15
N VAL A 88 0.18 18.63 8.27
CA VAL A 88 0.49 20.05 8.38
C VAL A 88 -0.73 20.73 8.98
N THR A 89 -0.59 21.30 10.17
CA THR A 89 -1.69 21.97 10.86
C THR A 89 -2.00 23.32 10.22
N MET A 90 -3.13 23.94 10.59
CA MET A 90 -3.47 25.29 10.13
C MET A 90 -2.48 26.37 10.63
N SER A 91 -1.71 26.07 11.69
CA SER A 91 -0.61 26.92 12.17
C SER A 91 0.72 26.64 11.45
N LEU A 92 0.71 25.82 10.39
CA LEU A 92 1.88 25.39 9.61
C LEU A 92 2.87 24.54 10.40
N THR A 93 2.45 23.96 11.53
CA THR A 93 3.22 22.99 12.29
C THR A 93 3.19 21.64 11.58
N VAL A 94 4.33 20.95 11.53
CA VAL A 94 4.44 19.60 10.96
C VAL A 94 4.37 18.57 12.09
N GLU A 95 3.46 17.61 11.96
CA GLU A 95 3.23 16.50 12.90
C GLU A 95 3.28 15.16 12.15
N GLY A 96 3.66 14.09 12.84
CA GLY A 96 3.74 12.74 12.26
C GLY A 96 5.14 12.36 11.77
N ALA A 97 5.21 11.33 10.93
CA ALA A 97 6.47 10.78 10.46
C ALA A 97 7.00 11.55 9.24
N THR A 98 8.25 11.97 9.29
CA THR A 98 8.98 12.63 8.18
C THR A 98 10.29 11.92 7.84
N SER A 99 10.59 10.82 8.52
CA SER A 99 11.83 10.06 8.33
C SER A 99 11.54 8.57 8.23
N ILE A 100 12.30 7.90 7.36
CA ILE A 100 12.38 6.45 7.23
C ILE A 100 13.79 6.05 7.65
N PHE A 101 13.90 5.06 8.53
CA PHE A 101 15.19 4.53 8.97
C PHE A 101 15.27 3.03 8.66
N ILE A 102 16.24 2.66 7.82
CA ILE A 102 16.50 1.29 7.40
C ILE A 102 17.80 0.85 8.07
N GLY A 103 17.68 -0.11 8.99
CA GLY A 103 18.81 -0.66 9.73
C GLY A 103 19.64 -1.67 8.92
N ASP A 104 20.78 -2.06 9.49
CA ASP A 104 21.81 -2.98 8.99
C ASP A 104 21.39 -4.47 8.91
N GLY A 105 20.19 -4.82 9.40
CA GLY A 105 19.44 -6.01 9.00
C GLY A 105 19.28 -7.12 10.07
N ASN A 106 18.02 -7.37 10.44
CA ASN A 106 17.37 -8.69 10.48
C ASN A 106 15.86 -8.43 10.71
N ILE A 107 15.03 -8.50 9.66
CA ILE A 107 13.57 -8.44 9.85
C ILE A 107 13.17 -9.74 10.57
N PRO A 108 12.59 -9.70 11.78
CA PRO A 108 12.22 -10.93 12.49
C PRO A 108 11.17 -11.69 11.67
N ARG A 109 11.52 -12.91 11.22
CA ARG A 109 10.52 -13.86 10.72
C ARG A 109 9.64 -14.28 11.92
N PRO A 110 8.30 -14.26 11.80
CA PRO A 110 7.45 -14.77 12.87
C PRO A 110 7.79 -16.25 13.14
N THR A 111 8.16 -16.54 14.38
CA THR A 111 8.47 -17.90 14.84
C THR A 111 7.22 -18.77 14.78
N SER A 112 7.36 -19.98 14.24
CA SER A 112 6.32 -21.02 14.20
C SER A 112 5.90 -21.48 15.60
N GLY A 113 5.10 -20.67 16.31
CA GLY A 113 4.27 -21.13 17.43
C GLY A 113 2.91 -21.62 16.89
N SER A 114 2.26 -22.56 17.57
CA SER A 114 0.93 -23.07 17.18
C SER A 114 -0.13 -21.98 17.30
N PHE A 115 -0.23 -21.14 16.27
CA PHE A 115 -1.11 -19.97 16.19
C PHE A 115 -2.60 -20.30 16.37
N LEU A 116 -3.01 -21.55 16.10
CA LEU A 116 -4.41 -21.97 16.11
C LEU A 116 -4.89 -22.60 17.42
N GLU A 117 -3.98 -23.00 18.31
CA GLU A 117 -4.31 -23.80 19.52
C GLU A 117 -4.86 -22.97 20.69
N GLY A 118 -4.73 -21.64 20.66
CA GLY A 118 -5.14 -20.74 21.75
C GLY A 118 -6.27 -19.76 21.46
N LEU A 119 -6.92 -19.84 20.29
CA LEU A 119 -7.97 -18.87 19.90
C LEU A 119 -9.27 -19.07 20.68
N SER A 120 -9.88 -17.98 21.14
CA SER A 120 -11.24 -18.04 21.68
C SER A 120 -12.24 -18.46 20.60
N PRO A 121 -13.42 -19.02 20.96
CA PRO A 121 -14.45 -19.37 19.98
C PRO A 121 -14.87 -18.20 19.07
N LYS A 122 -14.87 -16.98 19.62
CA LYS A 122 -15.20 -15.75 18.87
C LYS A 122 -14.12 -15.42 17.84
N ASP A 123 -12.85 -15.48 18.23
CA ASP A 123 -11.73 -15.16 17.34
C ASP A 123 -11.60 -16.19 16.22
N ARG A 124 -11.83 -17.48 16.54
CA ARG A 124 -11.88 -18.55 15.54
C ARG A 124 -13.01 -18.32 14.52
N ALA A 125 -14.21 -17.96 14.98
CA ALA A 125 -15.32 -17.68 14.07
C ALA A 125 -15.05 -16.48 13.16
N GLY A 126 -14.44 -15.41 13.69
CA GLY A 126 -14.03 -14.25 12.89
C GLY A 126 -12.96 -14.58 11.87
N LEU A 127 -11.96 -15.39 12.25
CA LEU A 127 -10.93 -15.89 11.34
C LEU A 127 -11.56 -16.73 10.21
N ASP A 128 -12.43 -17.67 10.56
CA ASP A 128 -13.10 -18.54 9.58
C ASP A 128 -13.93 -17.73 8.58
N GLU A 129 -14.59 -16.65 9.02
CA GLU A 129 -15.35 -15.75 8.14
C GLU A 129 -14.45 -15.09 7.09
N ILE A 130 -13.32 -14.51 7.51
CA ILE A 130 -12.37 -13.84 6.61
C ILE A 130 -11.69 -14.84 5.68
N LEU A 131 -11.24 -15.99 6.20
CA LEU A 131 -10.63 -17.03 5.36
C LEU A 131 -11.62 -17.58 4.34
N ARG A 132 -12.89 -17.76 4.71
CA ARG A 132 -13.95 -18.14 3.79
C ARG A 132 -14.25 -17.06 2.74
N LEU A 133 -14.08 -15.78 3.07
CA LEU A 133 -14.22 -14.69 2.10
C LEU A 133 -13.07 -14.71 1.10
N LEU A 134 -11.83 -14.75 1.58
CA LEU A 134 -10.61 -14.70 0.77
C LEU A 134 -10.43 -15.95 -0.09
N SER A 135 -10.82 -17.13 0.39
CA SER A 135 -10.74 -18.40 -0.37
C SER A 135 -11.71 -18.52 -1.54
N ARG A 136 -12.66 -17.59 -1.71
CA ARG A 136 -13.61 -17.68 -2.82
C ARG A 136 -12.90 -17.44 -4.16
N ALA A 137 -13.38 -18.13 -5.20
CA ALA A 137 -12.85 -18.00 -6.55
C ALA A 137 -12.63 -16.53 -6.97
N SER A 138 -11.43 -16.25 -7.47
CA SER A 138 -10.97 -14.93 -7.95
C SER A 138 -10.91 -13.81 -6.89
N MET A 139 -11.25 -14.06 -5.62
CA MET A 139 -11.25 -13.00 -4.59
C MET A 139 -9.85 -12.44 -4.36
N LEU A 140 -8.88 -13.32 -4.08
CA LEU A 140 -7.49 -12.93 -3.85
C LEU A 140 -6.86 -12.25 -5.07
N ASN A 141 -7.18 -12.70 -6.29
CA ASN A 141 -6.71 -12.06 -7.53
C ASN A 141 -7.25 -10.62 -7.66
N VAL A 142 -8.55 -10.43 -7.47
CA VAL A 142 -9.17 -9.09 -7.52
C VAL A 142 -8.58 -8.16 -6.45
N LEU A 143 -8.45 -8.67 -5.22
CA LEU A 143 -7.89 -7.89 -4.12
C LEU A 143 -6.43 -7.52 -4.40
N GLN A 144 -5.62 -8.47 -4.89
CA GLN A 144 -4.22 -8.22 -5.24
C GLN A 144 -4.08 -7.16 -6.33
N VAL A 145 -4.86 -7.24 -7.41
CA VAL A 145 -4.83 -6.24 -8.48
C VAL A 145 -5.10 -4.83 -7.95
N ILE A 146 -6.07 -4.69 -7.05
CA ILE A 146 -6.43 -3.39 -6.46
C ILE A 146 -5.36 -2.91 -5.48
N ILE A 147 -4.78 -3.81 -4.68
CA ILE A 147 -3.69 -3.50 -3.75
C ILE A 147 -2.43 -3.05 -4.53
N SER A 148 -2.01 -3.83 -5.53
CA SER A 148 -0.80 -3.56 -6.30
C SER A 148 -0.86 -2.25 -7.07
N ALA A 149 -2.05 -1.82 -7.50
CA ALA A 149 -2.21 -0.54 -8.20
C ALA A 149 -1.84 0.68 -7.35
N ARG A 150 -1.93 0.59 -6.00
CA ARG A 150 -1.71 1.70 -5.04
C ARG A 150 -2.47 3.00 -5.41
N ALA A 151 -3.50 2.90 -6.25
CA ALA A 151 -4.28 4.00 -6.80
C ALA A 151 -5.70 3.50 -7.17
N PRO A 152 -6.70 4.40 -7.28
CA PRO A 152 -8.04 4.02 -7.68
C PRO A 152 -8.08 3.43 -9.11
N LEU A 153 -8.76 2.30 -9.27
CA LEU A 153 -8.96 1.64 -10.57
C LEU A 153 -10.42 1.64 -10.99
N ARG A 154 -10.66 1.86 -12.28
CA ARG A 154 -11.99 1.69 -12.89
C ARG A 154 -12.36 0.22 -12.99
N PHE A 155 -13.66 -0.06 -12.96
CA PHE A 155 -14.21 -1.42 -13.07
C PHE A 155 -13.64 -2.21 -14.26
N SER A 156 -13.64 -1.61 -15.46
CA SER A 156 -13.14 -2.26 -16.69
C SER A 156 -11.67 -2.65 -16.57
N ARG A 157 -10.83 -1.77 -16.01
CA ARG A 157 -9.40 -2.05 -15.82
C ARG A 157 -9.18 -3.25 -14.89
N ILE A 158 -9.94 -3.34 -13.80
CA ILE A 158 -9.87 -4.50 -12.88
C ILE A 158 -10.36 -5.76 -13.59
N GLN A 159 -11.44 -5.67 -14.36
CA GLN A 159 -11.98 -6.80 -15.12
C GLN A 159 -10.96 -7.37 -16.10
N ASP A 160 -10.29 -6.50 -16.85
CA ASP A 160 -9.30 -6.87 -17.85
C ASP A 160 -8.08 -7.53 -17.20
N LEU A 161 -7.56 -6.93 -16.12
CA LEU A 161 -6.39 -7.45 -15.39
C LEU A 161 -6.68 -8.80 -14.71
N CYS A 162 -7.88 -9.00 -14.19
CA CYS A 162 -8.25 -10.25 -13.52
C CYS A 162 -8.75 -11.33 -14.48
N ALA A 163 -9.07 -10.99 -15.74
CA ALA A 163 -9.70 -11.86 -16.72
C ALA A 163 -10.96 -12.58 -16.18
N ILE A 164 -11.83 -11.85 -15.48
CA ILE A 164 -13.08 -12.39 -14.90
C ILE A 164 -14.32 -11.77 -15.51
N SER A 165 -15.47 -12.45 -15.38
CA SER A 165 -16.75 -11.90 -15.84
C SER A 165 -17.17 -10.68 -15.03
N ALA A 166 -17.87 -9.74 -15.68
CA ALA A 166 -18.40 -8.54 -15.02
C ALA A 166 -19.30 -8.89 -13.81
N THR A 167 -20.15 -9.92 -13.94
CA THR A 167 -21.01 -10.39 -12.84
C THR A 167 -20.19 -10.88 -11.65
N SER A 168 -19.14 -11.67 -11.89
CA SER A 168 -18.25 -12.16 -10.84
C SER A 168 -17.49 -11.02 -10.18
N LEU A 169 -16.93 -10.09 -10.98
CA LEU A 169 -16.20 -8.93 -10.46
C LEU A 169 -17.10 -8.04 -9.60
N SER A 170 -18.29 -7.70 -10.09
CA SER A 170 -19.27 -6.88 -9.35
C SER A 170 -19.58 -7.49 -7.98
N ARG A 171 -19.78 -8.81 -7.93
CA ARG A 171 -19.95 -9.53 -6.67
C ARG A 171 -18.71 -9.46 -5.77
N ARG A 172 -17.50 -9.67 -6.31
CA ARG A 172 -16.26 -9.57 -5.52
C ARG A 172 -16.07 -8.19 -4.94
N LEU A 173 -16.23 -7.14 -5.74
CA LEU A 173 -16.06 -5.76 -5.31
C LEU A 173 -17.04 -5.40 -4.20
N LYS A 174 -18.31 -5.82 -4.30
CA LYS A 174 -19.31 -5.62 -3.24
C LYS A 174 -18.94 -6.36 -1.95
N GLU A 175 -18.42 -7.58 -2.07
CA GLU A 175 -17.98 -8.39 -0.93
C GLU A 175 -16.74 -7.78 -0.24
N LEU A 176 -15.76 -7.30 -1.01
CA LEU A 176 -14.57 -6.60 -0.52
C LEU A 176 -14.91 -5.23 0.09
N GLU A 177 -15.84 -4.50 -0.49
CA GLU A 177 -16.35 -3.23 0.05
C GLU A 177 -17.04 -3.45 1.39
N LYS A 178 -17.91 -4.48 1.48
CA LYS A 178 -18.58 -4.85 2.74
C LYS A 178 -17.57 -5.26 3.83
N ALA A 179 -16.50 -5.94 3.45
CA ALA A 179 -15.42 -6.35 4.36
C ALA A 179 -14.48 -5.20 4.75
N GLY A 180 -14.66 -4.00 4.19
CA GLY A 180 -13.78 -2.85 4.46
C GLY A 180 -12.39 -2.98 3.85
N LEU A 181 -12.20 -3.87 2.87
CA LEU A 181 -10.93 -4.09 2.17
C LEU A 181 -10.80 -3.20 0.92
N VAL A 182 -11.92 -2.75 0.35
CA VAL A 182 -11.95 -1.87 -0.82
C VAL A 182 -12.91 -0.71 -0.57
N ARG A 183 -12.53 0.50 -0.98
CA ARG A 183 -13.40 1.68 -1.07
C ARG A 183 -13.85 1.89 -2.49
N ARG A 184 -15.13 2.27 -2.66
CA ARG A 184 -15.73 2.65 -3.93
C ARG A 184 -15.95 4.16 -3.98
N TYR A 185 -15.37 4.82 -4.97
CA TYR A 185 -15.59 6.23 -5.27
C TYR A 185 -16.57 6.34 -6.44
N SER A 186 -17.56 7.24 -6.33
CA SER A 186 -18.47 7.58 -7.42
C SER A 186 -18.20 9.01 -7.84
N HIS A 187 -18.00 9.22 -9.14
CA HIS A 187 -17.72 10.53 -9.72
C HIS A 187 -18.93 10.98 -10.53
N ASN A 188 -19.35 12.23 -10.34
CA ASN A 188 -20.48 12.83 -11.06
C ASN A 188 -20.11 13.20 -12.51
N THR A 189 -19.80 12.19 -13.30
CA THR A 189 -19.55 12.26 -14.74
C THR A 189 -20.77 11.78 -15.53
N ILE A 190 -20.81 12.04 -16.83
CA ILE A 190 -21.84 11.52 -17.74
C ILE A 190 -21.12 10.66 -18.78
N PRO A 191 -21.27 9.33 -18.77
CA PRO A 191 -21.99 8.51 -17.78
C PRO A 191 -21.26 8.45 -16.42
N LEU A 192 -21.98 8.15 -15.33
CA LEU A 192 -21.43 8.05 -13.97
C LEU A 192 -20.26 7.05 -13.93
N THR A 193 -19.08 7.51 -13.52
CA THR A 193 -17.89 6.66 -13.40
C THR A 193 -17.61 6.28 -11.95
N VAL A 194 -17.14 5.05 -11.76
CA VAL A 194 -16.82 4.51 -10.43
C VAL A 194 -15.41 3.96 -10.42
N GLU A 195 -14.73 4.14 -9.29
CA GLU A 195 -13.37 3.69 -9.08
C GLU A 195 -13.25 2.96 -7.74
N TYR A 196 -12.31 2.04 -7.66
CA TYR A 196 -12.10 1.16 -6.51
C TYR A 196 -10.66 1.25 -6.05
N GLN A 197 -10.44 1.38 -4.75
CA GLN A 197 -9.11 1.47 -4.16
C GLN A 197 -9.04 0.58 -2.92
N ALA A 198 -7.89 -0.05 -2.68
CA ALA A 198 -7.66 -0.79 -1.44
C ALA A 198 -7.72 0.15 -0.24
N THR A 199 -8.19 -0.36 0.90
CA THR A 199 -8.12 0.35 2.18
C THR A 199 -6.77 0.14 2.85
N GLN A 200 -6.52 0.88 3.93
CA GLN A 200 -5.30 0.70 4.72
C GLN A 200 -5.16 -0.73 5.26
N VAL A 201 -6.27 -1.31 5.73
CA VAL A 201 -6.33 -2.71 6.21
C VAL A 201 -6.00 -3.69 5.08
N ALA A 202 -6.43 -3.42 3.84
CA ALA A 202 -6.04 -4.25 2.71
C ALA A 202 -4.56 -4.10 2.33
N PHE A 203 -3.96 -2.91 2.49
CA PHE A 203 -2.52 -2.73 2.29
C PHE A 203 -1.68 -3.48 3.32
N GLU A 204 -2.13 -3.57 4.57
CA GLU A 204 -1.47 -4.37 5.61
C GLU A 204 -1.41 -5.88 5.27
N LEU A 205 -2.34 -6.35 4.44
CA LEU A 205 -2.40 -7.74 3.98
C LEU A 205 -1.43 -8.04 2.82
N GLU A 206 -0.92 -7.00 2.13
CA GLU A 206 -0.09 -7.15 0.93
C GLU A 206 1.16 -7.99 1.15
N PRO A 207 1.98 -7.79 2.21
CA PRO A 207 3.20 -8.58 2.40
C PRO A 207 2.90 -10.07 2.57
N THR A 208 1.83 -10.40 3.28
CA THR A 208 1.39 -11.79 3.47
C THR A 208 0.91 -12.42 2.16
N LEU A 209 0.16 -11.68 1.33
CA LEU A 209 -0.23 -12.17 0.01
C LEU A 209 0.97 -12.36 -0.90
N ARG A 210 1.93 -11.43 -0.87
CA ARG A 210 3.17 -11.51 -1.63
C ARG A 210 3.97 -12.75 -1.28
N GLU A 211 4.15 -13.04 0.01
CA GLU A 211 4.80 -14.28 0.46
C GLU A 211 4.06 -15.53 -0.01
N LEU A 212 2.73 -15.55 0.12
CA LEU A 212 1.89 -16.65 -0.35
C LEU A 212 2.03 -16.87 -1.86
N TYR A 213 2.03 -15.81 -2.66
CA TYR A 213 2.17 -15.89 -4.10
C TYR A 213 3.57 -16.30 -4.53
N SER A 214 4.61 -15.77 -3.90
CA SER A 214 6.00 -16.20 -4.16
C SER A 214 6.16 -17.69 -3.88
N TRP A 215 5.68 -18.18 -2.73
CA TRP A 215 5.68 -19.60 -2.42
C TRP A 215 4.91 -20.42 -3.47
N ALA A 216 3.74 -19.97 -3.90
CA ALA A 216 2.93 -20.69 -4.89
C ALA A 216 3.62 -20.75 -6.26
N ILE A 217 4.31 -19.68 -6.67
CA ILE A 217 5.08 -19.62 -7.91
C ILE A 217 6.27 -20.59 -7.86
N ASP A 218 7.03 -20.56 -6.77
CA ASP A 218 8.22 -21.41 -6.58
C ASP A 218 7.87 -22.90 -6.54
N ASN A 219 6.70 -23.24 -6.02
CA ASN A 219 6.25 -24.63 -5.84
C ASN A 219 5.29 -25.11 -6.94
N ARG A 220 5.00 -24.30 -7.96
CA ARG A 220 3.94 -24.58 -8.94
C ARG A 220 4.12 -25.92 -9.68
N GLU A 221 5.35 -26.31 -9.98
CA GLU A 221 5.63 -27.57 -10.69
C GLU A 221 5.44 -28.78 -9.75
N SER A 222 5.83 -28.66 -8.48
CA SER A 222 5.60 -29.68 -7.46
C SER A 222 4.11 -29.86 -7.12
N LEU A 223 3.32 -28.78 -7.22
CA LEU A 223 1.88 -28.78 -6.93
C LEU A 223 1.01 -29.31 -8.07
N ARG A 224 1.54 -29.44 -9.29
CA ARG A 224 0.77 -29.93 -10.44
C ARG A 224 0.38 -31.40 -10.34
N GLY A 225 0.95 -32.14 -9.40
CA GLY A 225 0.82 -33.60 -9.33
C GLY A 225 1.45 -34.28 -10.56
N PRO A 226 1.64 -35.60 -10.53
CA PRO A 226 1.93 -36.36 -11.75
C PRO A 226 0.77 -36.29 -12.76
#